data_AF-A0A6I4MMU0-F1
#
_entry.id   AF-A0A6I4MMU0-F1
#
_cell.length_a   1.000
_cell.length_b   1.000
_cell.length_c   1.000
_cell.angle_alpha   90.00
_cell.angle_beta   90.00
_cell.angle_gamma   90.00
#
_symmetry.space_group_name_H-M   'P 1'
#
loop_
_entity.id
_entity.type
_entity.pdbx_description
1 polymer ?
#
loop_
_entity_poly.entity_id
_entity_poly.type
_entity_poly.pdbx_seq_one_letter_code
_entity_poly.pdbx_strand_id
1 'polypeptide(L)'
;MRFRRSGARGVRRCAIAERRHALSQPGWYPDPYGTGSLRWWDGRTWTDRLNPEPDRPPRPRTSEQGYRQQPDPYAGYGGQPSWGGPPALQGVAATVHGVRLEADERGVAYGQAALAWPHVEWVAYWAAQIAAGSGQAPGTRWIFQAGRYPFYGGPRVEVVIEAGGTVEPETVWGRLIQLCQACAEPRLVAELAGHVRAGESVDVAQGLTVHPGGVRGDRVSLSWASISGAVVDGGRVWIRQAGSPSPVLYVPQQNPNAVLIPALLSALKG
;
A
#
# COMPACT_ATOMS: atom_id res chain seq x y z
N MET A 1 -58.72 -3.47 -25.18
CA MET A 1 -58.01 -4.18 -24.10
C MET A 1 -56.54 -3.73 -24.12
N ARG A 2 -56.03 -3.25 -22.97
CA ARG A 2 -54.62 -2.99 -22.56
C ARG A 2 -53.85 -1.75 -23.10
N PHE A 3 -53.46 -0.94 -22.10
CA PHE A 3 -52.57 0.22 -22.06
C PHE A 3 -51.07 -0.16 -22.00
N ARG A 4 -50.20 0.80 -22.39
CA ARG A 4 -49.03 1.41 -21.67
C ARG A 4 -47.84 1.62 -22.63
N ARG A 5 -47.40 2.86 -22.92
CA ARG A 5 -46.63 3.86 -22.14
C ARG A 5 -45.10 3.63 -22.12
N SER A 6 -44.41 4.68 -22.60
CA SER A 6 -43.25 5.36 -21.97
C SER A 6 -41.83 4.88 -22.24
N GLY A 7 -40.92 5.84 -22.48
CA GLY A 7 -39.50 5.68 -22.14
C GLY A 7 -38.53 6.56 -22.91
N ALA A 8 -38.42 7.84 -22.52
CA ALA A 8 -37.48 8.83 -23.06
C ALA A 8 -36.07 8.76 -22.44
N ARG A 9 -35.17 9.59 -23.02
CA ARG A 9 -33.88 10.14 -22.52
C ARG A 9 -32.63 9.35 -22.94
N GLY A 10 -31.52 10.00 -23.27
CA GLY A 10 -31.19 11.42 -23.15
C GLY A 10 -29.67 11.58 -22.99
N VAL A 11 -29.09 12.29 -23.95
CA VAL A 11 -27.96 13.22 -23.87
C VAL A 11 -27.00 13.11 -22.67
N ARG A 12 -25.75 12.80 -23.00
CA ARG A 12 -24.54 13.01 -22.19
C ARG A 12 -24.34 14.51 -21.94
N ARG A 13 -24.10 14.92 -20.68
CA ARG A 13 -23.28 16.10 -20.33
C ARG A 13 -22.95 16.17 -18.84
N CYS A 14 -21.71 16.56 -18.56
CA CYS A 14 -21.15 17.14 -17.33
C CYS A 14 -20.82 16.23 -16.13
N ALA A 15 -19.55 15.78 -16.08
CA ALA A 15 -18.89 15.17 -14.92
C ALA A 15 -18.13 16.20 -14.04
N ILE A 16 -18.53 17.47 -14.02
CA ILE A 16 -17.82 18.54 -13.26
C ILE A 16 -18.66 19.05 -12.06
N ALA A 17 -19.92 18.65 -11.91
CA ALA A 17 -20.82 19.23 -10.90
C ALA A 17 -20.92 18.49 -9.55
N GLU A 18 -20.35 17.30 -9.38
CA GLU A 18 -20.60 16.48 -8.17
C GLU A 18 -19.67 16.78 -6.97
N ARG A 19 -18.70 17.70 -7.11
CA ARG A 19 -17.70 18.04 -6.06
C ARG A 19 -18.20 18.93 -4.90
N ARG A 20 -19.50 19.04 -4.60
CA ARG A 20 -20.00 19.91 -3.50
C ARG A 20 -20.96 19.29 -2.46
N HIS A 21 -21.33 18.02 -2.54
CA HIS A 21 -22.51 17.49 -1.80
C HIS A 21 -22.27 16.56 -0.60
N ALA A 22 -21.04 16.39 -0.09
CA ALA A 22 -20.74 15.40 0.93
C ALA A 22 -21.08 15.77 2.40
N LEU A 23 -21.77 16.90 2.67
CA LEU A 23 -22.32 17.22 4.00
C LEU A 23 -23.80 16.84 4.17
N SER A 24 -24.39 16.05 3.26
CA SER A 24 -25.85 15.91 3.19
C SER A 24 -26.45 14.77 4.03
N GLN A 25 -25.65 13.89 4.61
CA GLN A 25 -26.17 12.68 5.29
C GLN A 25 -26.03 12.76 6.81
N PRO A 26 -27.08 12.45 7.59
CA PRO A 26 -26.98 12.35 9.04
C PRO A 26 -25.94 11.29 9.45
N GLY A 27 -25.03 11.61 10.37
CA GLY A 27 -23.93 10.71 10.75
C GLY A 27 -23.02 11.25 11.84
N TRP A 28 -22.07 10.42 12.30
CA TRP A 28 -21.04 10.83 13.26
C TRP A 28 -19.83 11.42 12.53
N TYR A 29 -19.47 12.65 12.86
CA TYR A 29 -18.37 13.37 12.22
C TYR A 29 -17.43 13.96 13.29
N PRO A 30 -16.16 14.25 12.94
CA PRO A 30 -15.23 14.89 13.87
C PRO A 30 -15.77 16.24 14.37
N ASP A 31 -15.72 16.49 15.67
CA ASP A 31 -16.21 17.76 16.24
C ASP A 31 -15.39 18.96 15.73
N PRO A 32 -16.00 19.91 14.97
CA PRO A 32 -15.28 21.08 14.47
C PRO A 32 -14.80 22.02 15.59
N TYR A 33 -15.30 21.86 16.82
CA TYR A 33 -14.87 22.62 17.99
C TYR A 33 -13.74 21.96 18.80
N GLY A 34 -13.20 20.82 18.35
CA GLY A 34 -11.92 20.30 18.82
C GLY A 34 -11.94 19.51 20.14
N THR A 35 -13.08 18.94 20.56
CA THR A 35 -13.18 18.18 21.82
C THR A 35 -12.56 16.77 21.78
N GLY A 36 -12.08 16.31 20.62
CA GLY A 36 -11.52 14.95 20.48
C GLY A 36 -12.58 13.84 20.43
N SER A 37 -13.86 14.18 20.47
CA SER A 37 -15.00 13.26 20.38
C SER A 37 -15.73 13.36 19.03
N LEU A 38 -16.45 12.30 18.65
CA LEU A 38 -17.36 12.33 17.50
C LEU A 38 -18.64 13.09 17.87
N ARG A 39 -19.05 14.02 17.01
CA ARG A 39 -20.30 14.79 17.14
C ARG A 39 -21.29 14.37 16.05
N TRP A 40 -22.55 14.19 16.42
CA TRP A 40 -23.59 13.79 15.47
C TRP A 40 -24.09 14.98 14.64
N TRP A 41 -24.02 14.86 13.31
CA TRP A 41 -24.63 15.73 12.31
C TRP A 41 -25.99 15.15 11.90
N ASP A 42 -27.06 15.95 11.90
CA ASP A 42 -28.41 15.48 11.56
C ASP A 42 -28.81 15.69 10.07
N GLY A 43 -27.87 16.13 9.24
CA GLY A 43 -28.11 16.49 7.84
C GLY A 43 -28.43 17.98 7.62
N ARG A 44 -28.61 18.78 8.68
CA ARG A 44 -28.85 20.24 8.62
C ARG A 44 -28.03 21.03 9.63
N THR A 45 -27.85 20.51 10.85
CA THR A 45 -27.14 21.14 11.95
C THR A 45 -26.36 20.12 12.79
N TRP A 46 -25.31 20.59 13.47
CA TRP A 46 -24.56 19.81 14.45
C TRP A 46 -25.37 19.67 15.74
N THR A 47 -25.50 18.47 16.27
CA THR A 47 -26.21 18.22 17.54
C THR A 47 -25.24 18.11 18.72
N ASP A 48 -25.73 18.27 19.95
CA ASP A 48 -24.91 18.16 21.17
C ASP A 48 -24.61 16.71 21.60
N ARG A 49 -24.97 15.72 20.78
CA ARG A 49 -24.66 14.32 21.08
C ARG A 49 -23.18 14.07 20.80
N LEU A 50 -22.45 13.75 21.87
CA LEU A 50 -21.07 13.26 21.84
C LEU A 50 -21.07 11.76 22.12
N ASN A 51 -20.27 10.99 21.39
CA ASN A 51 -20.17 9.54 21.57
C ASN A 51 -19.61 9.20 22.98
N PRO A 52 -20.35 8.51 23.86
CA PRO A 52 -19.81 8.07 25.14
C PRO A 52 -18.81 6.92 24.92
N GLU A 53 -17.56 7.09 25.35
CA GLU A 53 -16.60 5.98 25.43
C GLU A 53 -17.16 4.85 26.34
N PRO A 54 -17.03 3.56 25.98
CA PRO A 54 -17.37 2.48 26.90
C PRO A 54 -16.32 2.35 28.02
N ASP A 55 -16.78 2.24 29.27
CA ASP A 55 -15.98 2.04 30.48
C ASP A 55 -15.03 0.84 30.38
N ARG A 56 -13.73 1.07 30.64
CA ARG A 56 -12.69 0.03 30.62
C ARG A 56 -12.42 -0.49 32.04
N PRO A 57 -12.46 -1.82 32.30
CA PRO A 57 -12.02 -2.37 33.59
C PRO A 57 -10.47 -2.40 33.68
N PRO A 58 -9.89 -2.23 34.88
CA PRO A 58 -8.43 -2.20 35.05
C PRO A 58 -7.82 -3.61 34.99
N ARG A 59 -6.64 -3.74 34.38
CA ARG A 59 -5.81 -4.96 34.43
C ARG A 59 -4.44 -4.70 35.08
N PRO A 60 -3.82 -5.74 35.69
CA PRO A 60 -2.76 -5.60 36.68
C PRO A 60 -1.38 -5.36 36.05
N ARG A 61 -0.49 -4.71 36.82
CA ARG A 61 0.92 -4.50 36.51
C ARG A 61 1.70 -5.82 36.60
N THR A 62 2.52 -6.13 35.61
CA THR A 62 3.57 -7.15 35.72
C THR A 62 4.89 -6.61 35.17
N SER A 63 5.82 -6.45 36.12
CA SER A 63 7.27 -6.30 36.13
C SER A 63 8.06 -6.12 34.82
N GLU A 64 8.72 -4.97 34.77
CA GLU A 64 10.00 -4.71 34.11
C GLU A 64 11.07 -5.73 34.53
N GLN A 65 11.81 -6.28 33.57
CA GLN A 65 13.15 -6.83 33.80
C GLN A 65 13.95 -6.91 32.48
N GLY A 66 14.80 -5.90 32.28
CA GLY A 66 16.19 -6.01 31.83
C GLY A 66 16.51 -6.60 30.46
N TYR A 67 16.78 -5.71 29.48
CA TYR A 67 17.86 -5.96 28.51
C TYR A 67 18.86 -4.82 28.54
N ARG A 68 20.07 -5.21 28.93
CA ARG A 68 21.30 -4.46 29.16
C ARG A 68 21.94 -4.12 27.81
N GLN A 69 22.34 -2.86 27.64
CA GLN A 69 23.14 -2.37 26.52
C GLN A 69 24.51 -3.05 26.50
N GLN A 70 24.97 -3.51 25.33
CA GLN A 70 26.36 -3.91 25.06
C GLN A 70 26.95 -2.96 23.99
N PRO A 71 28.17 -2.43 24.17
CA PRO A 71 28.84 -1.60 23.16
C PRO A 71 29.61 -2.41 22.11
N ASP A 72 29.62 -1.90 20.87
CA ASP A 72 30.32 -2.42 19.70
C ASP A 72 31.87 -2.35 19.82
N PRO A 73 32.62 -3.40 19.40
CA PRO A 73 34.06 -3.35 19.31
C PRO A 73 34.55 -3.48 17.86
N TYR A 74 34.41 -2.43 17.03
CA TYR A 74 35.17 -2.34 15.77
C TYR A 74 35.55 -0.90 15.45
N ALA A 75 36.66 -0.45 16.04
CA ALA A 75 37.46 0.64 15.52
C ALA A 75 38.61 0.05 14.69
N GLY A 76 38.70 0.46 13.43
CA GLY A 76 39.94 0.39 12.65
C GLY A 76 39.92 -0.55 11.44
N TYR A 77 39.45 -0.04 10.30
CA TYR A 77 40.15 -0.16 9.02
C TYR A 77 39.88 1.11 8.20
N GLY A 78 40.90 1.96 8.12
CA GLY A 78 40.94 3.07 7.16
C GLY A 78 41.16 2.52 5.76
N GLY A 79 40.38 3.04 4.82
CA GLY A 79 40.46 2.71 3.41
C GLY A 79 39.21 3.22 2.70
N GLN A 80 39.17 4.52 2.40
CA GLN A 80 38.22 5.06 1.43
C GLN A 80 38.73 4.74 0.02
N PRO A 81 37.96 4.05 -0.84
CA PRO A 81 38.06 4.23 -2.27
C PRO A 81 37.03 5.30 -2.69
N SER A 82 37.51 6.49 -3.02
CA SER A 82 36.78 7.43 -3.86
C SER A 82 36.79 6.90 -5.30
N TRP A 83 35.60 6.68 -5.88
CA TRP A 83 35.20 6.65 -7.31
C TRP A 83 34.09 5.61 -7.50
N GLY A 84 32.85 6.07 -7.56
CA GLY A 84 31.69 5.27 -7.92
C GLY A 84 30.44 6.10 -7.68
N GLY A 85 29.74 6.47 -8.76
CA GLY A 85 28.36 6.94 -8.63
C GLY A 85 27.50 5.88 -7.92
N PRO A 86 26.21 6.17 -7.64
CA PRO A 86 25.31 5.13 -7.18
C PRO A 86 25.47 3.90 -8.10
N PRO A 87 25.55 2.67 -7.54
CA PRO A 87 25.76 1.48 -8.34
C PRO A 87 24.72 1.49 -9.47
N ALA A 88 25.18 1.50 -10.73
CA ALA A 88 24.29 1.46 -11.88
C ALA A 88 23.33 0.27 -11.68
N LEU A 89 22.02 0.51 -11.78
CA LEU A 89 21.04 -0.51 -11.54
C LEU A 89 21.23 -1.60 -12.60
N GLN A 90 21.69 -2.76 -12.16
CA GLN A 90 21.90 -3.87 -13.07
C GLN A 90 20.54 -4.38 -13.53
N GLY A 91 20.33 -4.35 -14.84
CA GLY A 91 19.18 -5.00 -15.48
C GLY A 91 19.18 -6.51 -15.24
N VAL A 92 18.04 -7.14 -15.51
CA VAL A 92 17.84 -8.58 -15.46
C VAL A 92 17.40 -9.09 -16.83
N ALA A 93 18.06 -10.13 -17.31
CA ALA A 93 17.66 -10.89 -18.49
C ALA A 93 17.66 -12.37 -18.12
N ALA A 94 16.52 -13.03 -18.26
CA ALA A 94 16.32 -14.40 -17.83
C ALA A 94 15.26 -15.12 -18.66
N THR A 95 15.24 -16.45 -18.59
CA THR A 95 14.15 -17.27 -19.15
C THR A 95 13.38 -17.88 -17.99
N VAL A 96 12.16 -17.37 -17.74
CA VAL A 96 11.26 -17.84 -16.68
C VAL A 96 10.15 -18.64 -17.35
N HIS A 97 9.97 -19.91 -16.95
CA HIS A 97 9.00 -20.83 -17.57
C HIS A 97 9.08 -20.89 -19.11
N GLY A 98 10.29 -20.81 -19.68
CA GLY A 98 10.51 -20.81 -21.14
C GLY A 98 10.20 -19.48 -21.83
N VAL A 99 9.80 -18.45 -21.08
CA VAL A 99 9.45 -17.12 -21.57
C VAL A 99 10.55 -16.12 -21.21
N ARG A 100 10.94 -15.26 -22.16
CA ARG A 100 11.96 -14.24 -21.95
C ARG A 100 11.45 -13.15 -21.02
N LEU A 101 12.22 -12.89 -19.97
CA LEU A 101 12.10 -11.77 -19.04
C LEU A 101 13.26 -10.81 -19.29
N GLU A 102 12.96 -9.53 -19.46
CA GLU A 102 13.94 -8.45 -19.52
C GLU A 102 13.46 -7.29 -18.67
N ALA A 103 14.34 -6.74 -17.83
CA ALA A 103 14.06 -5.47 -17.16
C ALA A 103 15.34 -4.68 -16.99
N ASP A 104 15.26 -3.38 -17.19
CA ASP A 104 16.35 -2.42 -17.05
C ASP A 104 15.81 -1.10 -16.50
N GLU A 105 16.56 -0.01 -16.57
CA GLU A 105 16.11 1.32 -16.11
C GLU A 105 14.99 1.93 -16.96
N ARG A 106 14.66 1.36 -18.13
CA ARG A 106 13.62 1.87 -19.04
C ARG A 106 12.27 1.21 -18.77
N GLY A 107 12.27 -0.08 -18.45
CA GLY A 107 11.04 -0.80 -18.17
C GLY A 107 11.23 -2.26 -17.83
N VAL A 108 10.12 -2.99 -17.84
CA VAL A 108 10.05 -4.43 -17.64
C VAL A 108 9.23 -5.06 -18.78
N ALA A 109 9.71 -6.18 -19.30
CA ALA A 109 9.07 -6.97 -20.35
C ALA A 109 9.13 -8.46 -20.01
N TYR A 110 8.01 -9.14 -20.19
CA TYR A 110 7.89 -10.59 -19.99
C TYR A 110 6.96 -11.18 -21.05
N GLY A 111 7.52 -12.00 -21.93
CA GLY A 111 6.81 -12.53 -23.09
C GLY A 111 6.32 -11.43 -24.02
N GLN A 112 5.01 -11.29 -24.16
CA GLN A 112 4.38 -10.25 -24.99
C GLN A 112 3.99 -9.00 -24.19
N ALA A 113 4.09 -9.04 -22.86
CA ALA A 113 3.79 -7.91 -22.01
C ALA A 113 5.04 -7.05 -21.83
N ALA A 114 4.92 -5.73 -22.00
CA ALA A 114 5.98 -4.78 -21.72
C ALA A 114 5.40 -3.49 -21.16
N LEU A 115 6.10 -2.89 -20.19
CA LEU A 115 5.68 -1.65 -19.56
C LEU A 115 6.91 -0.82 -19.18
N ALA A 116 6.96 0.42 -19.67
CA ALA A 116 7.98 1.39 -19.27
C ALA A 116 7.69 1.92 -17.86
N TRP A 117 8.71 2.10 -17.02
CA TRP A 117 8.53 2.58 -15.64
C TRP A 117 7.77 3.90 -15.48
N PRO A 118 7.92 4.89 -16.38
CA PRO A 118 7.11 6.11 -16.34
C PRO A 118 5.61 5.87 -16.55
N HIS A 119 5.23 4.76 -17.18
CA HIS A 119 3.84 4.39 -17.42
C HIS A 119 3.30 3.38 -16.41
N VAL A 120 4.08 2.94 -15.43
CA VAL A 120 3.57 2.10 -14.32
C VAL A 120 2.71 2.98 -13.42
N GLU A 121 1.49 2.55 -13.10
CA GLU A 121 0.57 3.30 -12.23
C GLU A 121 0.30 2.56 -10.91
N TRP A 122 0.66 1.27 -10.83
CA TRP A 122 0.60 0.49 -9.61
C TRP A 122 1.56 -0.70 -9.63
N VAL A 123 1.92 -1.18 -8.44
CA VAL A 123 2.82 -2.32 -8.27
C VAL A 123 2.35 -3.26 -7.16
N ALA A 124 2.65 -4.55 -7.28
CA ALA A 124 2.48 -5.54 -6.22
C ALA A 124 3.54 -6.63 -6.37
N TYR A 125 4.20 -7.00 -5.29
CA TYR A 125 5.14 -8.12 -5.29
C TYR A 125 5.16 -8.80 -3.93
N TRP A 126 5.16 -10.13 -3.91
CA TRP A 126 5.16 -10.94 -2.69
C TRP A 126 5.71 -12.34 -2.97
N ALA A 127 6.15 -13.02 -1.90
CA ALA A 127 6.47 -14.43 -1.92
C ALA A 127 5.31 -15.22 -1.29
N ALA A 128 4.74 -16.17 -2.02
CA ALA A 128 3.62 -17.01 -1.57
C ALA A 128 4.10 -18.44 -1.29
N GLN A 129 3.76 -18.96 -0.11
CA GLN A 129 3.95 -20.37 0.21
C GLN A 129 2.83 -21.20 -0.44
N ILE A 130 3.21 -22.20 -1.24
CA ILE A 130 2.29 -23.21 -1.76
C ILE A 130 2.28 -24.37 -0.78
N ALA A 131 1.09 -24.70 -0.27
CA ALA A 131 0.91 -25.89 0.54
C ALA A 131 1.20 -27.15 -0.29
N ALA A 132 1.77 -28.17 0.35
CA ALA A 132 1.95 -29.47 -0.27
C ALA A 132 0.57 -30.04 -0.68
N GLY A 133 0.37 -30.23 -1.98
CA GLY A 133 -0.79 -30.95 -2.51
C GLY A 133 -0.55 -32.47 -2.47
N SER A 134 -1.56 -33.26 -2.81
CA SER A 134 -1.38 -34.70 -3.04
C SER A 134 -0.40 -34.92 -4.20
N GLY A 135 0.87 -35.20 -3.87
CA GLY A 135 1.95 -35.44 -4.85
C GLY A 135 2.79 -34.23 -5.24
N GLN A 136 2.60 -33.06 -4.63
CA GLN A 136 3.36 -31.85 -4.95
C GLN A 136 4.08 -31.35 -3.70
N ALA A 137 5.42 -31.21 -3.79
CA ALA A 137 6.22 -30.70 -2.68
C ALA A 137 5.79 -29.27 -2.33
N PRO A 138 5.83 -28.88 -1.04
CA PRO A 138 5.63 -27.49 -0.66
C PRO A 138 6.72 -26.64 -1.33
N GLY A 139 6.37 -25.43 -1.75
CA GLY A 139 7.27 -24.56 -2.50
C GLY A 139 6.93 -23.10 -2.34
N THR A 140 7.84 -22.22 -2.72
CA THR A 140 7.61 -20.77 -2.75
C THR A 140 7.38 -20.32 -4.19
N ARG A 141 6.40 -19.44 -4.39
CA ARG A 141 6.28 -18.63 -5.60
C ARG A 141 6.71 -17.22 -5.30
N TRP A 142 7.49 -16.63 -6.18
CA TRP A 142 7.84 -15.21 -6.15
C TRP A 142 7.06 -14.51 -7.24
N ILE A 143 6.18 -13.60 -6.84
CA ILE A 143 5.28 -12.89 -7.75
C ILE A 143 5.72 -11.43 -7.81
N PHE A 144 5.81 -10.90 -9.02
CA PHE A 144 6.03 -9.49 -9.31
C PHE A 144 5.00 -9.01 -10.33
N GLN A 145 4.35 -7.89 -10.03
CA GLN A 145 3.35 -7.26 -10.88
C GLN A 145 3.59 -5.75 -10.95
N ALA A 146 3.58 -5.21 -12.17
CA ALA A 146 3.56 -3.79 -12.44
C ALA A 146 2.56 -3.52 -13.56
N GLY A 147 1.68 -2.54 -13.39
CA GLY A 147 0.59 -2.33 -14.33
C GLY A 147 0.05 -0.92 -14.38
N ARG A 148 -0.95 -0.75 -15.24
CA ARG A 148 -1.77 0.46 -15.37
C ARG A 148 -3.17 0.21 -14.88
N TYR A 149 -3.87 1.27 -14.52
CA TYR A 149 -5.27 1.20 -14.16
C TYR A 149 -6.13 0.72 -15.35
N PRO A 150 -7.24 0.03 -15.06
CA PRO A 150 -7.71 -0.41 -13.74
C PRO A 150 -6.85 -1.55 -13.17
N PHE A 151 -6.76 -1.66 -11.83
CA PHE A 151 -6.00 -2.73 -11.15
C PHE A 151 -6.31 -4.14 -11.69
N TYR A 152 -7.58 -4.41 -11.95
CA TYR A 152 -8.05 -5.67 -12.51
C TYR A 152 -8.44 -5.47 -13.98
N GLY A 153 -7.85 -6.27 -14.86
CA GLY A 153 -8.11 -6.23 -16.30
C GLY A 153 -7.36 -5.14 -17.06
N GLY A 154 -6.62 -4.25 -16.38
CA GLY A 154 -5.69 -3.31 -17.01
C GLY A 154 -4.42 -4.01 -17.54
N PRO A 155 -3.66 -3.34 -18.44
CA PRO A 155 -2.42 -3.89 -18.95
C PRO A 155 -1.38 -3.97 -17.83
N ARG A 156 -0.74 -5.13 -17.70
CA ARG A 156 0.29 -5.38 -16.68
C ARG A 156 1.35 -6.35 -17.18
N VAL A 157 2.53 -6.24 -16.59
CA VAL A 157 3.52 -7.30 -16.58
C VAL A 157 3.37 -8.07 -15.28
N GLU A 158 3.21 -9.39 -15.40
CA GLU A 158 3.09 -10.31 -14.26
C GLU A 158 4.11 -11.43 -14.44
N VAL A 159 5.08 -11.48 -13.53
CA VAL A 159 6.12 -12.49 -13.49
C VAL A 159 5.88 -13.36 -12.27
N VAL A 160 5.76 -14.66 -12.50
CA VAL A 160 5.68 -15.68 -11.45
C VAL A 160 6.89 -16.58 -11.62
N ILE A 161 7.69 -16.72 -10.57
CA ILE A 161 8.86 -17.59 -10.53
C ILE A 161 8.62 -18.65 -9.47
N GLU A 162 8.93 -19.90 -9.78
CA GLU A 162 8.83 -21.03 -8.86
C GLU A 162 10.22 -21.63 -8.62
N ALA A 163 10.39 -22.31 -7.49
CA ALA A 163 11.62 -23.03 -7.19
C ALA A 163 11.80 -24.22 -8.14
N GLY A 164 13.05 -24.57 -8.47
CA GLY A 164 13.39 -25.71 -9.32
C GLY A 164 13.38 -25.42 -10.83
N GLY A 165 13.29 -24.15 -11.23
CA GLY A 165 13.50 -23.71 -12.61
C GLY A 165 14.98 -23.59 -12.99
N THR A 166 15.25 -23.05 -14.18
CA THR A 166 16.61 -22.80 -14.69
C THR A 166 17.24 -21.50 -14.17
N VAL A 167 16.55 -20.78 -13.29
CA VAL A 167 16.94 -19.47 -12.75
C VAL A 167 16.86 -19.52 -11.24
N GLU A 168 17.72 -18.76 -10.57
CA GLU A 168 17.65 -18.53 -9.12
C GLU A 168 16.53 -17.52 -8.82
N PRO A 169 15.39 -17.95 -8.23
CA PRO A 169 14.20 -17.12 -8.14
C PRO A 169 14.40 -15.83 -7.35
N GLU A 170 15.06 -15.92 -6.20
CA GLU A 170 15.33 -14.79 -5.29
C GLU A 170 16.24 -13.75 -5.94
N THR A 171 17.17 -14.19 -6.79
CA THR A 171 18.06 -13.29 -7.52
C THR A 171 17.27 -12.52 -8.57
N VAL A 172 16.51 -13.22 -9.43
CA VAL A 172 15.72 -12.58 -10.49
C VAL A 172 14.65 -11.67 -9.90
N TRP A 173 13.90 -12.18 -8.91
CA TRP A 173 12.84 -11.43 -8.23
C TRP A 173 13.40 -10.22 -7.45
N GLY A 174 14.50 -10.39 -6.74
CA GLY A 174 15.19 -9.31 -6.04
C GLY A 174 15.64 -8.18 -6.98
N ARG A 175 16.12 -8.51 -8.18
CA ARG A 175 16.47 -7.50 -9.19
C ARG A 175 15.26 -6.75 -9.74
N LEU A 176 14.14 -7.44 -10.00
CA LEU A 176 12.89 -6.79 -10.41
C LEU A 176 12.40 -5.79 -9.35
N ILE A 177 12.44 -6.18 -8.07
CA ILE A 177 12.09 -5.29 -6.95
C ILE A 177 13.03 -4.08 -6.90
N GLN A 178 14.34 -4.28 -7.02
CA GLN A 178 15.31 -3.17 -6.97
C GLN A 178 15.08 -2.16 -8.11
N LEU A 179 14.82 -2.64 -9.33
CA LEU A 179 14.49 -1.78 -10.46
C LEU A 179 13.19 -1.00 -10.22
N CYS A 180 12.16 -1.67 -9.71
CA CYS A 180 10.88 -1.05 -9.36
C CYS A 180 11.04 0.04 -8.28
N GLN A 181 11.75 -0.28 -7.19
CA GLN A 181 12.04 0.63 -6.08
C GLN A 181 12.80 1.88 -6.51
N ALA A 182 13.67 1.76 -7.53
CA ALA A 182 14.41 2.89 -8.03
C ALA A 182 13.66 3.69 -9.10
N CYS A 183 12.93 3.02 -10.00
CA CYS A 183 12.41 3.65 -11.21
C CYS A 183 10.93 4.04 -11.13
N ALA A 184 10.13 3.35 -10.30
CA ALA A 184 8.67 3.52 -10.25
C ALA A 184 8.17 4.00 -8.88
N GLU A 185 8.59 3.35 -7.78
CA GLU A 185 8.02 3.61 -6.46
C GLU A 185 8.14 5.06 -5.97
N PRO A 186 9.28 5.78 -6.14
CA PRO A 186 9.41 7.14 -5.62
C PRO A 186 8.40 8.09 -6.28
N ARG A 187 8.17 7.92 -7.58
CA ARG A 187 7.17 8.69 -8.33
C ARG A 187 5.76 8.35 -7.88
N LEU A 188 5.42 7.06 -7.80
CA LEU A 188 4.09 6.62 -7.35
C LEU A 188 3.76 7.13 -5.94
N VAL A 189 4.73 7.05 -5.03
CA VAL A 189 4.59 7.59 -3.67
C VAL A 189 4.41 9.11 -3.69
N ALA A 190 5.21 9.83 -4.48
CA ALA A 190 5.09 11.27 -4.61
C ALA A 190 3.74 11.72 -5.17
N GLU A 191 3.22 11.02 -6.19
CA GLU A 191 1.89 11.26 -6.77
C GLU A 191 0.80 11.03 -5.73
N LEU A 192 0.76 9.86 -5.09
CA LEU A 192 -0.20 9.51 -4.04
C LEU A 192 -0.17 10.52 -2.88
N ALA A 193 1.04 10.87 -2.40
CA ALA A 193 1.20 11.86 -1.35
C ALA A 193 0.75 13.27 -1.80
N GLY A 194 1.02 13.63 -3.06
CA GLY A 194 0.57 14.88 -3.67
C GLY A 194 -0.95 15.02 -3.65
N HIS A 195 -1.67 13.98 -4.06
CA HIS A 195 -3.14 13.93 -3.99
C HIS A 195 -3.65 14.10 -2.55
N VAL A 196 -3.07 13.38 -1.58
CA VAL A 196 -3.48 13.49 -0.17
C VAL A 196 -3.20 14.89 0.38
N ARG A 197 -2.04 15.48 0.10
CA ARG A 197 -1.72 16.86 0.54
C ARG A 197 -2.60 17.91 -0.12
N ALA A 198 -3.10 17.65 -1.33
CA ALA A 198 -4.07 18.51 -2.01
C ALA A 198 -5.49 18.43 -1.41
N GLY A 199 -5.69 17.64 -0.36
CA GLY A 199 -6.98 17.49 0.31
C GLY A 199 -7.79 16.27 -0.14
N GLU A 200 -7.26 15.45 -1.05
CA GLU A 200 -7.98 14.31 -1.61
C GLU A 200 -7.92 13.08 -0.70
N SER A 201 -8.99 12.27 -0.74
CA SER A 201 -9.00 10.93 -0.16
C SER A 201 -8.68 9.93 -1.26
N VAL A 202 -7.61 9.17 -1.09
CA VAL A 202 -7.05 8.28 -2.11
C VAL A 202 -7.16 6.83 -1.66
N ASP A 203 -7.80 5.99 -2.47
CA ASP A 203 -7.80 4.54 -2.27
C ASP A 203 -6.46 3.96 -2.74
N VAL A 204 -5.53 3.85 -1.80
CA VAL A 204 -4.15 3.44 -2.07
C VAL A 204 -4.11 1.96 -2.42
N ALA A 205 -4.74 1.13 -1.62
CA ALA A 205 -4.83 -0.31 -1.80
C ALA A 205 -6.25 -0.79 -1.47
N GLN A 206 -6.62 -1.98 -1.90
CA GLN A 206 -7.94 -2.54 -1.57
C GLN A 206 -8.13 -2.58 -0.04
N GLY A 207 -9.18 -1.94 0.45
CA GLY A 207 -9.50 -1.83 1.87
C GLY A 207 -8.72 -0.75 2.63
N LEU A 208 -7.98 0.13 1.94
CA LEU A 208 -7.19 1.21 2.54
C LEU A 208 -7.35 2.53 1.78
N THR A 209 -7.94 3.52 2.45
CA THR A 209 -7.97 4.91 2.00
C THR A 209 -7.02 5.77 2.84
N VAL A 210 -6.22 6.61 2.20
CA VAL A 210 -5.37 7.60 2.86
C VAL A 210 -5.94 9.00 2.57
N HIS A 211 -6.00 9.86 3.57
CA HIS A 211 -6.62 11.19 3.47
C HIS A 211 -5.88 12.20 4.38
N PRO A 212 -6.16 13.51 4.28
CA PRO A 212 -5.40 14.54 5.01
C PRO A 212 -5.41 14.38 6.54
N GLY A 213 -6.44 13.72 7.09
CA GLY A 213 -6.58 13.49 8.52
C GLY A 213 -5.92 12.20 9.03
N GLY A 214 -5.52 11.29 8.14
CA GLY A 214 -4.94 10.01 8.52
C GLY A 214 -5.24 8.89 7.53
N VAL A 215 -5.50 7.70 8.06
CA VAL A 215 -5.70 6.47 7.29
C VAL A 215 -6.98 5.79 7.75
N ARG A 216 -7.79 5.37 6.78
CA ARG A 216 -9.05 4.65 7.00
C ARG A 216 -8.98 3.29 6.35
N GLY A 217 -9.16 2.24 7.15
CA GLY A 217 -9.49 0.91 6.64
C GLY A 217 -10.95 0.56 6.85
N ASP A 218 -11.31 -0.69 6.59
CA ASP A 218 -12.72 -1.14 6.62
C ASP A 218 -13.37 -1.05 8.02
N ARG A 219 -12.58 -1.28 9.08
CA ARG A 219 -13.09 -1.35 10.47
C ARG A 219 -12.50 -0.30 11.41
N VAL A 220 -11.42 0.37 11.01
CA VAL A 220 -10.66 1.27 11.86
C VAL A 220 -10.25 2.50 11.07
N SER A 221 -10.28 3.65 11.74
CA SER A 221 -9.70 4.91 11.26
C SER A 221 -8.63 5.38 12.24
N LEU A 222 -7.47 5.78 11.73
CA LEU A 222 -6.32 6.24 12.51
C LEU A 222 -5.97 7.65 12.07
N SER A 223 -5.74 8.56 13.02
CA SER A 223 -5.22 9.89 12.73
C SER A 223 -3.71 9.86 12.50
N TRP A 224 -3.14 10.88 11.85
CA TRP A 224 -1.68 10.96 11.68
C TRP A 224 -0.91 10.94 13.00
N ALA A 225 -1.46 11.56 14.05
CA ALA A 225 -0.87 11.56 15.39
C ALA A 225 -0.88 10.16 16.05
N SER A 226 -1.84 9.30 15.69
CA SER A 226 -1.92 7.95 16.24
C SER A 226 -1.09 6.94 15.45
N ILE A 227 -0.69 7.22 14.22
CA ILE A 227 0.12 6.29 13.41
C ILE A 227 1.59 6.40 13.83
N SER A 228 2.27 5.28 14.14
CA SER A 228 3.73 5.27 14.36
C SER A 228 4.50 4.99 13.07
N GLY A 229 3.97 4.13 12.21
CA GLY A 229 4.54 3.81 10.89
C GLY A 229 3.88 2.57 10.31
N ALA A 230 4.47 1.99 9.26
CA ALA A 230 4.08 0.68 8.75
C ALA A 230 5.29 -0.21 8.48
N VAL A 231 5.09 -1.52 8.58
CA VAL A 231 6.11 -2.54 8.32
C VAL A 231 5.56 -3.65 7.44
N VAL A 232 6.41 -4.25 6.62
CA VAL A 232 6.07 -5.46 5.86
C VAL A 232 6.51 -6.67 6.67
N ASP A 233 5.56 -7.54 7.01
CA ASP A 233 5.83 -8.77 7.76
C ASP A 233 4.77 -9.85 7.47
N GLY A 234 5.20 -11.10 7.29
CA GLY A 234 4.31 -12.25 7.06
C GLY A 234 3.36 -12.12 5.86
N GLY A 235 3.82 -11.50 4.76
CA GLY A 235 3.00 -11.29 3.55
C GLY A 235 1.92 -10.20 3.71
N ARG A 236 2.04 -9.35 4.73
CA ARG A 236 1.13 -8.25 5.03
C ARG A 236 1.91 -6.98 5.30
N VAL A 237 1.26 -5.86 5.08
CA VAL A 237 1.74 -4.55 5.49
C VAL A 237 0.93 -4.11 6.69
N TRP A 238 1.59 -4.04 7.84
CA TRP A 238 0.99 -3.71 9.13
C TRP A 238 1.17 -2.24 9.44
N ILE A 239 0.07 -1.50 9.65
CA ILE A 239 0.10 -0.13 10.15
C ILE A 239 0.04 -0.17 11.67
N ARG A 240 1.05 0.43 12.29
CA ARG A 240 1.24 0.44 13.74
C ARG A 240 0.70 1.75 14.33
N GLN A 241 0.13 1.64 15.53
CA GLN A 241 -0.31 2.79 16.31
C GLN A 241 0.77 3.19 17.32
N ALA A 242 0.95 4.49 17.57
CA ALA A 242 1.77 5.00 18.65
C ALA A 242 1.18 4.55 20.00
N GLY A 243 2.04 4.05 20.90
CA GLY A 243 1.63 3.61 22.24
C GLY A 243 0.95 2.24 22.32
N SER A 244 0.79 1.51 21.19
CA SER A 244 0.32 0.12 21.18
C SER A 244 1.36 -0.80 20.51
N PRO A 245 1.74 -1.91 21.14
CA PRO A 245 2.63 -2.89 20.51
C PRO A 245 1.90 -3.71 19.43
N SER A 246 0.57 -3.79 19.47
CA SER A 246 -0.22 -4.55 18.51
C SER A 246 -0.56 -3.69 17.29
N PRO A 247 -0.26 -4.15 16.06
CA PRO A 247 -0.69 -3.45 14.86
C PRO A 247 -2.22 -3.51 14.73
N VAL A 248 -2.80 -2.42 14.26
CA VAL A 248 -4.26 -2.20 14.34
C VAL A 248 -4.93 -2.39 12.97
N LEU A 249 -4.15 -2.21 11.90
CA LEU A 249 -4.61 -2.35 10.53
C LEU A 249 -3.57 -3.13 9.72
N TYR A 250 -4.02 -3.95 8.78
CA TYR A 250 -3.13 -4.58 7.81
C TYR A 250 -3.72 -4.57 6.41
N VAL A 251 -2.83 -4.58 5.42
CA VAL A 251 -3.15 -4.76 4.00
C VAL A 251 -2.35 -5.96 3.49
N PRO A 252 -2.99 -6.98 2.88
CA PRO A 252 -2.28 -8.06 2.21
C PRO A 252 -1.29 -7.54 1.16
N GLN A 253 -0.06 -8.06 1.13
CA GLN A 253 0.99 -7.58 0.21
C GLN A 253 0.64 -7.82 -1.27
N GLN A 254 -0.23 -8.79 -1.54
CA GLN A 254 -0.79 -9.07 -2.87
C GLN A 254 -1.72 -7.98 -3.40
N ASN A 255 -2.19 -7.07 -2.54
CA ASN A 255 -3.04 -5.97 -2.99
C ASN A 255 -2.17 -4.94 -3.72
N PRO A 256 -2.63 -4.38 -4.86
CA PRO A 256 -1.95 -3.29 -5.53
C PRO A 256 -1.57 -2.16 -4.57
N ASN A 257 -0.35 -1.66 -4.71
CA ASN A 257 0.28 -0.59 -3.93
C ASN A 257 0.46 -0.88 -2.42
N ALA A 258 0.16 -2.09 -1.93
CA ALA A 258 0.37 -2.40 -0.52
C ALA A 258 1.81 -2.14 -0.08
N VAL A 259 2.78 -2.51 -0.92
CA VAL A 259 4.21 -2.31 -0.70
C VAL A 259 4.64 -0.84 -0.63
N LEU A 260 3.84 0.09 -1.17
CA LEU A 260 4.13 1.53 -1.14
C LEU A 260 3.74 2.20 0.18
N ILE A 261 2.88 1.54 0.98
CA ILE A 261 2.29 2.13 2.19
C ILE A 261 3.37 2.64 3.17
N PRO A 262 4.44 1.90 3.51
CA PRO A 262 5.45 2.40 4.46
C PRO A 262 6.10 3.72 4.01
N ALA A 263 6.51 3.80 2.74
CA ALA A 263 7.10 5.01 2.17
C ALA A 263 6.09 6.17 2.10
N LEU A 264 4.84 5.87 1.71
CA LEU A 264 3.76 6.86 1.68
C LEU A 264 3.47 7.47 3.05
N LEU A 265 3.35 6.64 4.10
CA LEU A 265 3.12 7.14 5.46
C LEU A 265 4.31 7.96 5.96
N SER A 266 5.54 7.55 5.64
CA SER A 266 6.74 8.34 5.96
C SER A 266 6.73 9.71 5.27
N ALA A 267 6.33 9.77 4.00
CA ALA A 267 6.25 11.01 3.24
C ALA A 267 5.16 11.95 3.78
N LEU A 268 4.03 11.44 4.27
CA LEU A 268 2.91 12.26 4.75
C LEU A 268 3.06 12.72 6.21
N LYS A 269 3.91 12.06 7.00
CA LYS A 269 4.20 12.44 8.39
C LYS A 269 5.34 13.44 8.55
N GLY A 270 6.24 13.53 7.57
CA GLY A 270 7.31 14.52 7.50
C GLY A 270 6.82 15.84 6.94
#